data_AF-A0A9E8RV90-F1
#
_entry.id   AF-A0A9E8RV90-F1
#
_cell.length_a   1.000
_cell.length_b   1.000
_cell.length_c   1.000
_cell.angle_alpha   90.00
_cell.angle_beta   90.00
_cell.angle_gamma   90.00
#
_symmetry.space_group_name_H-M   'P 1'
#
loop_
_entity.id
_entity.type
_entity.pdbx_description
1 polymer ?
#
loop_
_entity_poly.entity_id
_entity_poly.type
_entity_poly.pdbx_seq_one_letter_code
_entity_poly.pdbx_strand_id
1 'polypeptide(L)'
;MLYLHDVWVNWFEGEENGYNVCPFHEWRKSDTIELLDQVPIIKSTPELFNYIENDLADLPEPLLNDVYQKAYLRKNHERIPLDYCFIITDGIGILVVDTLGYQIPTRKSRIIPRQEQLVYDMVENKEIIEYSFSPSKEKEYHILSPAPILMAGLTRKERQLKKLLFMALDQLHTSKNTAEIRYWYTEWKPEKYSIIRRKSFEEVWQEFFEDVKKGWSKKHEQLCERMVKGQPLLEKLWELEQGSKVN
;
A
#
# COMPACT_ATOMS: atom_id res chain seq x y z
N MET A 1 18.32 15.84 -18.26
CA MET A 1 17.66 15.16 -17.13
C MET A 1 17.21 16.23 -16.14
N LEU A 2 15.99 16.16 -15.63
CA LEU A 2 15.45 17.12 -14.66
C LEU A 2 15.74 16.62 -13.24
N TYR A 3 15.90 17.54 -12.29
CA TYR A 3 16.16 17.20 -10.89
C TYR A 3 15.29 18.03 -9.96
N LEU A 4 14.64 17.37 -9.01
CA LEU A 4 13.97 18.02 -7.90
C LEU A 4 14.91 18.04 -6.69
N HIS A 5 14.92 19.15 -5.96
CA HIS A 5 15.73 19.34 -4.77
C HIS A 5 14.89 19.33 -3.49
N ASP A 6 15.54 19.00 -2.37
CA ASP A 6 14.95 19.00 -1.03
C ASP A 6 13.62 18.21 -0.94
N VAL A 7 13.57 17.00 -1.51
CA VAL A 7 12.36 16.15 -1.62
C VAL A 7 12.04 15.46 -0.29
N TRP A 8 10.83 15.67 0.23
CA TRP A 8 10.37 15.06 1.46
C TRP A 8 9.68 13.74 1.12
N VAL A 9 10.14 12.65 1.74
CA VAL A 9 9.64 11.30 1.46
C VAL A 9 9.27 10.55 2.73
N ASN A 10 8.22 9.76 2.64
CA ASN A 10 7.76 8.81 3.63
C ASN A 10 7.81 7.42 2.96
N TRP A 11 8.84 6.65 3.29
CA TRP A 11 9.08 5.38 2.62
C TRP A 11 8.10 4.30 3.06
N PHE A 12 7.39 3.73 2.09
CA PHE A 12 6.62 2.52 2.23
C PHE A 12 7.40 1.37 1.60
N GLU A 13 7.87 0.45 2.42
CA GLU A 13 8.77 -0.64 2.02
C GLU A 13 7.98 -1.89 1.65
N GLY A 14 8.34 -2.53 0.54
CA GLY A 14 7.73 -3.78 0.09
C GLY A 14 6.25 -3.66 -0.24
N GLU A 15 5.77 -2.45 -0.57
CA GLU A 15 4.38 -2.24 -0.95
C GLU A 15 4.15 -2.56 -2.42
N GLU A 16 3.51 -3.70 -2.63
CA GLU A 16 3.10 -4.17 -3.95
C GLU A 16 1.93 -3.40 -4.53
N ASN A 17 1.02 -2.91 -3.69
CA ASN A 17 -0.16 -2.19 -4.17
C ASN A 17 -0.07 -0.70 -3.85
N GLY A 18 -0.27 0.14 -4.87
CA GLY A 18 -0.15 1.60 -4.75
C GLY A 18 -1.07 2.23 -3.71
N TYR A 19 -2.21 1.59 -3.39
CA TYR A 19 -3.14 2.07 -2.35
C TYR A 19 -2.55 2.04 -0.92
N ASN A 20 -1.41 1.36 -0.71
CA ASN A 20 -0.70 1.40 0.58
C ASN A 20 0.37 2.48 0.63
N VAL A 21 0.80 3.02 -0.51
CA VAL A 21 1.74 4.15 -0.59
C VAL A 21 0.96 5.43 -0.32
N CYS A 22 0.96 5.85 0.94
CA CYS A 22 0.01 6.85 1.41
C CYS A 22 0.36 8.26 0.88
N PRO A 23 -0.64 9.04 0.43
CA PRO A 23 -0.47 10.45 0.10
C PRO A 23 -0.16 11.28 1.36
N PHE A 24 0.37 12.48 1.16
CA PHE A 24 0.83 13.35 2.24
C PHE A 24 -0.21 13.57 3.36
N HIS A 25 -1.49 13.75 3.02
CA HIS A 25 -2.55 14.00 4.00
C HIS A 25 -2.86 12.79 4.90
N GLU A 26 -2.34 11.60 4.59
CA GLU A 26 -2.44 10.39 5.41
C GLU A 26 -1.13 10.04 6.14
N TRP A 27 -0.10 10.89 6.04
CA TRP A 27 1.12 10.72 6.81
C TRP A 27 0.86 10.98 8.30
N ARG A 28 1.49 10.21 9.16
CA ARG A 28 1.35 10.27 10.62
C ARG A 28 2.58 10.92 11.22
N LYS A 29 2.44 11.55 12.40
CA LYS A 29 3.58 12.09 13.17
C LYS A 29 4.62 11.03 13.55
N SER A 30 4.18 9.77 13.64
CA SER A 30 5.03 8.61 13.93
C SER A 30 5.80 8.09 12.72
N ASP A 31 5.51 8.58 11.51
CA ASP A 31 6.20 8.14 10.30
C ASP A 31 7.62 8.72 10.27
N THR A 32 8.56 7.94 9.72
CA THR A 32 9.94 8.38 9.51
C THR A 32 10.02 9.14 8.19
N ILE A 33 10.14 10.47 8.27
CA ILE A 33 10.30 11.32 7.09
C ILE A 33 11.79 11.51 6.79
N GLU A 34 12.19 11.25 5.56
CA GLU A 34 13.54 11.48 5.06
C GLU A 34 13.57 12.66 4.07
N LEU A 35 14.74 13.26 3.91
CA LEU A 35 14.99 14.36 2.99
C LEU A 35 16.02 13.94 1.93
N LEU A 36 15.58 13.89 0.68
CA LEU A 36 16.44 13.69 -0.47
C LEU A 36 16.90 15.06 -0.99
N ASP A 37 18.20 15.25 -1.10
CA ASP A 37 18.79 16.53 -1.48
C ASP A 37 18.58 16.84 -2.98
N GLN A 38 18.68 15.79 -3.80
CA GLN A 38 18.50 15.87 -5.24
C GLN A 38 17.98 14.53 -5.73
N VAL A 39 16.95 14.55 -6.56
CA VAL A 39 16.33 13.35 -7.14
C VAL A 39 16.00 13.60 -8.61
N PRO A 40 16.40 12.72 -9.54
CA PRO A 40 16.04 12.87 -10.94
C PRO A 40 14.55 12.64 -11.18
N ILE A 41 13.98 13.36 -12.15
CA ILE A 41 12.59 13.20 -12.58
C ILE A 41 12.54 12.52 -13.96
N ILE A 42 11.71 11.48 -14.06
CA ILE A 42 11.37 10.76 -15.28
C ILE A 42 9.89 10.99 -15.59
N LYS A 43 9.59 11.50 -16.78
CA LYS A 43 8.24 11.49 -17.34
C LYS A 43 8.06 10.21 -18.15
N SER A 44 7.20 9.31 -17.71
CA SER A 44 6.98 8.00 -18.33
C SER A 44 5.60 7.90 -18.96
N THR A 45 5.34 6.76 -19.62
CA THR A 45 3.97 6.41 -20.01
C THR A 45 3.15 6.01 -18.78
N PRO A 46 1.81 6.10 -18.83
CA PRO A 46 0.92 5.61 -17.78
C PRO A 46 1.08 4.11 -17.49
N GLU A 47 1.42 3.29 -18.50
CA GLU A 47 1.60 1.85 -18.33
C GLU A 47 2.80 1.54 -17.44
N LEU A 48 3.95 2.19 -17.69
CA LEU A 48 5.14 2.03 -16.85
C LEU A 48 4.91 2.59 -15.45
N PHE A 49 4.23 3.73 -15.33
CA PHE A 49 3.89 4.30 -14.03
C PHE A 49 3.04 3.32 -13.21
N ASN A 50 1.97 2.79 -13.79
CA ASN A 50 1.08 1.83 -13.13
C ASN A 50 1.80 0.53 -12.77
N TYR A 51 2.69 0.04 -13.63
CA TYR A 51 3.53 -1.12 -13.36
C TYR A 51 4.41 -0.92 -12.12
N ILE A 52 5.16 0.19 -12.07
CA ILE A 52 6.05 0.49 -10.93
C ILE A 52 5.25 0.73 -9.65
N GLU A 53 4.10 1.38 -9.76
CA GLU A 53 3.24 1.65 -8.61
C GLU A 53 2.63 0.39 -8.02
N ASN A 54 2.12 -0.52 -8.87
CA ASN A 54 1.26 -1.63 -8.48
C ASN A 54 1.88 -3.04 -8.60
N ASP A 55 3.19 -3.13 -8.84
CA ASP A 55 3.96 -4.37 -8.78
C ASP A 55 5.26 -4.22 -7.96
N LEU A 56 5.83 -5.36 -7.56
CA LEU A 56 7.21 -5.50 -7.05
C LEU A 56 8.03 -6.37 -8.02
N ALA A 57 8.07 -5.94 -9.27
CA ALA A 57 8.80 -6.62 -10.33
C ALA A 57 10.00 -5.81 -10.80
N ASP A 58 10.87 -6.43 -11.59
CA ASP A 58 12.13 -5.83 -12.02
C ASP A 58 11.90 -4.60 -12.91
N LEU A 59 12.59 -3.52 -12.58
CA LEU A 59 12.59 -2.30 -13.38
C LEU A 59 13.41 -2.50 -14.66
N PRO A 60 13.06 -1.81 -15.77
CA PRO A 60 13.84 -1.88 -17.01
C PRO A 60 15.29 -1.46 -16.78
N GLU A 61 16.25 -2.27 -17.23
CA GLU A 61 17.68 -1.94 -17.13
C GLU A 61 18.03 -0.55 -17.70
N PRO A 62 17.47 -0.10 -18.84
CA PRO A 62 17.77 1.25 -19.34
C PRO A 62 17.31 2.35 -18.37
N LEU A 63 16.20 2.15 -17.65
CA LEU A 63 15.74 3.07 -16.61
C LEU A 63 16.73 3.11 -15.45
N LEU A 64 17.19 1.94 -14.97
CA LEU A 64 18.18 1.84 -13.89
C LEU A 64 19.49 2.54 -14.27
N ASN A 65 19.98 2.31 -15.49
CA ASN A 65 21.17 2.98 -16.02
C ASN A 65 20.99 4.50 -16.10
N ASP A 66 19.80 4.97 -16.46
CA ASP A 66 19.48 6.39 -16.54
C ASP A 66 19.49 7.06 -15.18
N VAL A 67 19.23 6.36 -14.08
CA VAL A 67 19.12 6.96 -12.73
C VAL A 67 20.30 6.61 -11.81
N TYR A 68 21.22 5.77 -12.28
CA TYR A 68 22.31 5.25 -11.46
C TYR A 68 23.15 6.36 -10.79
N GLN A 69 23.17 6.39 -9.46
CA GLN A 69 23.92 7.35 -8.63
C GLN A 69 23.63 8.83 -8.93
N LYS A 70 22.42 9.15 -9.40
CA LYS A 70 21.98 10.53 -9.71
C LYS A 70 21.09 11.16 -8.64
N ALA A 71 20.71 10.40 -7.62
CA ALA A 71 19.99 10.87 -6.45
C ALA A 71 20.88 10.88 -5.21
N TYR A 72 20.60 11.81 -4.29
CA TYR A 72 21.38 11.98 -3.07
C TYR A 72 20.47 12.08 -1.85
N LEU A 73 20.73 11.24 -0.84
CA LEU A 73 20.12 11.33 0.48
C LEU A 73 20.91 12.33 1.34
N ARG A 74 20.21 13.16 2.10
CA ARG A 74 20.83 14.06 3.08
C ARG A 74 20.76 13.42 4.47
N LYS A 75 21.92 13.02 5.02
CA LYS A 75 22.02 12.44 6.37
C LYS A 75 23.18 13.08 7.12
N ASN A 76 22.93 13.64 8.30
CA ASN A 76 23.95 14.28 9.14
C ASN A 76 24.81 15.34 8.42
N HIS A 77 24.22 16.13 7.53
CA HIS A 77 24.91 17.10 6.65
C HIS A 77 25.81 16.49 5.57
N GLU A 78 25.84 15.17 5.43
CA GLU A 78 26.51 14.49 4.32
C GLU A 78 25.52 14.16 3.20
N ARG A 79 26.02 14.23 1.96
CA ARG A 79 25.32 13.76 0.76
C ARG A 79 25.75 12.33 0.47
N ILE A 80 24.81 11.40 0.56
CA ILE A 80 25.04 9.98 0.28
C ILE A 80 24.39 9.68 -1.08
N PRO A 81 25.15 9.26 -2.11
CA PRO A 81 24.57 8.85 -3.38
C PRO A 81 23.72 7.59 -3.20
N LEU A 82 22.56 7.56 -3.84
CA LEU A 82 21.69 6.39 -3.90
C LEU A 82 21.85 5.71 -5.25
N ASP A 83 21.98 4.39 -5.27
CA ASP A 83 22.21 3.64 -6.51
C ASP A 83 21.08 3.85 -7.51
N TYR A 84 19.83 3.55 -7.16
CA TYR A 84 18.69 3.75 -8.06
C TYR A 84 17.54 4.42 -7.31
N CYS A 85 17.51 5.75 -7.33
CA CYS A 85 16.41 6.53 -6.77
C CYS A 85 15.98 7.64 -7.73
N PHE A 86 14.67 7.77 -7.93
CA PHE A 86 14.09 8.68 -8.92
C PHE A 86 12.64 9.02 -8.60
N ILE A 87 12.18 10.13 -9.16
CA ILE A 87 10.77 10.50 -9.25
C ILE A 87 10.26 10.05 -10.62
N ILE A 88 9.13 9.35 -10.66
CA ILE A 88 8.42 9.02 -11.89
C ILE A 88 7.04 9.65 -11.91
N THR A 89 6.62 10.12 -13.09
CA THR A 89 5.30 10.69 -13.32
C THR A 89 4.81 10.39 -14.74
N ASP A 90 3.53 10.10 -14.88
CA ASP A 90 2.82 10.02 -16.16
C ASP A 90 2.12 11.33 -16.53
N GLY A 91 2.32 12.39 -15.73
CA GLY A 91 1.62 13.68 -15.84
C GLY A 91 0.35 13.76 -14.99
N ILE A 92 -0.09 12.67 -14.37
CA ILE A 92 -1.23 12.64 -13.44
C ILE A 92 -0.73 12.21 -12.05
N GLY A 93 -0.15 11.03 -11.95
CA GLY A 93 0.45 10.50 -10.73
C GLY A 93 1.91 10.89 -10.58
N ILE A 94 2.37 10.95 -9.33
CA ILE A 94 3.79 11.14 -8.99
C ILE A 94 4.17 10.10 -7.93
N LEU A 95 5.34 9.49 -8.11
CA LEU A 95 5.89 8.50 -7.21
C LEU A 95 7.39 8.71 -7.07
N VAL A 96 7.91 8.63 -5.86
CA VAL A 96 9.35 8.50 -5.59
C VAL A 96 9.63 7.03 -5.37
N VAL A 97 10.67 6.53 -6.03
CA VAL A 97 11.09 5.14 -5.97
C VAL A 97 12.54 5.09 -5.52
N ASP A 98 12.85 4.13 -4.65
CA ASP A 98 14.21 3.72 -4.34
C ASP A 98 14.27 2.19 -4.30
N THR A 99 15.23 1.61 -5.00
CA THR A 99 15.37 0.16 -5.09
C THR A 99 16.27 -0.43 -4.01
N LEU A 100 16.96 0.39 -3.21
CA LEU A 100 18.02 -0.05 -2.27
C LEU A 100 19.16 -0.83 -2.96
N GLY A 101 19.44 -0.51 -4.23
CA GLY A 101 20.49 -1.16 -5.02
C GLY A 101 20.04 -2.43 -5.74
N TYR A 102 18.79 -2.86 -5.57
CA TYR A 102 18.19 -3.97 -6.32
C TYR A 102 17.58 -3.50 -7.65
N GLN A 103 17.03 -4.43 -8.44
CA GLN A 103 16.28 -4.12 -9.65
C GLN A 103 14.79 -3.86 -9.39
N ILE A 104 14.28 -4.21 -8.21
CA ILE A 104 12.87 -4.04 -7.84
C ILE A 104 12.62 -2.71 -7.10
N PRO A 105 11.44 -2.08 -7.24
CA PRO A 105 11.10 -0.83 -6.55
C PRO A 105 10.76 -1.08 -5.08
N THR A 106 11.78 -1.32 -4.26
CA THR A 106 11.66 -1.75 -2.85
C THR A 106 10.98 -0.72 -1.96
N ARG A 107 11.28 0.57 -2.13
CA ARG A 107 10.69 1.66 -1.35
C ARG A 107 9.97 2.63 -2.28
N LYS A 108 8.75 2.97 -1.89
CA LYS A 108 7.88 3.87 -2.64
C LYS A 108 7.40 4.99 -1.72
N SER A 109 7.27 6.20 -2.25
CA SER A 109 6.74 7.35 -1.50
C SER A 109 5.95 8.28 -2.40
N ARG A 110 4.94 8.95 -1.83
CA ARG A 110 4.40 10.19 -2.40
C ARG A 110 5.26 11.38 -1.95
N ILE A 111 5.01 12.56 -2.51
CA ILE A 111 5.69 13.79 -2.07
C ILE A 111 4.65 14.78 -1.55
N ILE A 112 5.10 15.87 -0.94
CA ILE A 112 4.20 16.90 -0.42
C ILE A 112 3.57 17.71 -1.57
N PRO A 113 2.36 18.27 -1.41
CA PRO A 113 1.63 18.93 -2.50
C PRO A 113 2.41 20.06 -3.22
N ARG A 114 3.21 20.82 -2.48
CA ARG A 114 4.06 21.87 -3.08
C ARG A 114 5.10 21.29 -4.03
N GLN A 115 5.63 20.11 -3.74
CA GLN A 115 6.60 19.42 -4.58
C GLN A 115 5.93 18.75 -5.77
N GLU A 116 4.70 18.25 -5.61
CA GLU A 116 3.88 17.77 -6.73
C GLU A 116 3.70 18.87 -7.78
N GLN A 117 3.31 20.08 -7.37
CA GLN A 117 3.16 21.22 -8.27
C GLN A 117 4.45 21.53 -9.04
N LEU A 118 5.59 21.55 -8.35
CA LEU A 118 6.88 21.77 -8.99
C LEU A 118 7.20 20.69 -10.03
N VAL A 119 6.90 19.43 -9.74
CA VAL A 119 7.10 18.34 -10.70
C VAL A 119 6.22 18.55 -11.93
N TYR A 120 4.93 18.86 -11.76
CA TYR A 120 4.02 19.13 -12.89
C TYR A 120 4.54 20.27 -13.78
N ASP A 121 4.96 21.39 -13.18
CA ASP A 121 5.49 22.54 -13.91
C ASP A 121 6.78 22.17 -14.67
N MET A 122 7.65 21.35 -14.07
CA MET A 122 8.91 20.93 -14.68
C MET A 122 8.74 19.97 -15.86
N VAL A 123 7.69 19.13 -15.85
CA VAL A 123 7.44 18.10 -16.88
C VAL A 123 6.44 18.50 -17.96
N GLU A 124 5.76 19.65 -17.83
CA GLU A 124 4.70 20.11 -18.73
C GLU A 124 5.10 20.00 -20.21
N ASN A 125 6.26 20.56 -20.58
CA ASN A 125 6.77 20.58 -21.95
C ASN A 125 7.84 19.51 -22.23
N LYS A 126 7.89 18.45 -21.43
CA LYS A 126 8.83 17.34 -21.64
C LYS A 126 8.18 16.19 -22.39
N GLU A 127 8.95 15.59 -23.28
CA GLU A 127 8.60 14.34 -23.94
C GLU A 127 8.62 13.18 -22.96
N ILE A 128 7.80 12.18 -23.24
CA ILE A 128 7.74 10.94 -22.48
C ILE A 128 8.97 10.10 -22.83
N ILE A 129 9.62 9.52 -21.81
CA ILE A 129 10.67 8.54 -22.00
C ILE A 129 10.02 7.16 -21.99
N GLU A 130 10.20 6.44 -23.10
CA GLU A 130 9.70 5.07 -23.25
C GLU A 130 10.80 4.07 -22.86
N TYR A 131 10.43 3.14 -21.99
CA TYR A 131 11.28 2.02 -21.61
C TYR A 131 10.57 0.72 -21.99
N SER A 132 11.27 -0.17 -22.70
CA SER A 132 10.74 -1.50 -22.99
C SER A 132 10.67 -2.31 -21.69
N PHE A 133 9.48 -2.78 -21.35
CA PHE A 133 9.26 -3.65 -20.19
C PHE A 133 8.25 -4.74 -20.53
N SER A 134 8.34 -5.85 -19.81
CA SER A 134 7.36 -6.92 -19.90
C SER A 134 6.38 -6.75 -18.74
N PRO A 135 5.12 -6.32 -18.99
CA PRO A 135 4.14 -6.19 -17.93
C PRO A 135 3.94 -7.55 -17.25
N SER A 136 3.71 -7.51 -15.93
CA SER A 136 3.32 -8.69 -15.17
C SER A 136 2.02 -9.28 -15.76
N LYS A 137 1.85 -10.59 -15.65
CA LYS A 137 0.57 -11.24 -15.99
C LYS A 137 -0.54 -10.68 -15.09
N GLU A 138 -1.80 -10.84 -15.49
CA GLU A 138 -2.96 -10.44 -14.69
C GLU A 138 -2.76 -10.79 -13.20
N LYS A 139 -2.73 -9.76 -12.37
CA LYS A 139 -2.44 -9.87 -10.95
C LYS A 139 -3.55 -10.63 -10.23
N GLU A 140 -3.20 -11.77 -9.65
CA GLU A 140 -4.12 -12.53 -8.80
C GLU A 140 -4.20 -11.90 -7.41
N TYR A 141 -5.40 -11.45 -7.03
CA TYR A 141 -5.65 -10.91 -5.71
C TYR A 141 -6.11 -12.01 -4.76
N HIS A 142 -5.61 -11.98 -3.53
CA HIS A 142 -5.99 -12.91 -2.46
C HIS A 142 -6.40 -12.16 -1.19
N ILE A 143 -6.89 -12.88 -0.18
CA ILE A 143 -7.41 -12.26 1.05
C ILE A 143 -6.39 -11.34 1.75
N LEU A 144 -5.10 -11.65 1.67
CA LEU A 144 -4.03 -10.84 2.27
C LEU A 144 -3.46 -9.76 1.32
N SER A 145 -3.68 -9.88 0.01
CA SER A 145 -3.37 -8.86 -1.01
C SER A 145 -4.64 -8.57 -1.84
N PRO A 146 -5.61 -7.83 -1.26
CA PRO A 146 -6.92 -7.65 -1.86
C PRO A 146 -6.88 -6.69 -3.05
N ALA A 147 -7.85 -6.85 -3.96
CA ALA A 147 -7.99 -5.97 -5.11
C ALA A 147 -8.15 -4.49 -4.69
N PRO A 148 -7.57 -3.53 -5.44
CA PRO A 148 -7.65 -2.10 -5.15
C PRO A 148 -9.08 -1.58 -4.92
N ILE A 149 -10.06 -2.13 -5.65
CA ILE A 149 -11.47 -1.78 -5.52
C ILE A 149 -12.02 -2.01 -4.10
N LEU A 150 -11.47 -2.97 -3.35
CA LEU A 150 -11.87 -3.26 -1.97
C LEU A 150 -11.26 -2.26 -0.96
N MET A 151 -10.23 -1.53 -1.37
CA MET A 151 -9.49 -0.58 -0.54
C MET A 151 -9.77 0.88 -0.92
N ALA A 152 -10.40 1.11 -2.07
CA ALA A 152 -10.77 2.43 -2.56
C ALA A 152 -11.68 3.17 -1.57
N GLY A 153 -11.36 4.43 -1.31
CA GLY A 153 -12.13 5.32 -0.43
C GLY A 153 -11.93 5.08 1.08
N LEU A 154 -11.14 4.07 1.48
CA LEU A 154 -10.79 3.86 2.87
C LEU A 154 -9.64 4.78 3.26
N THR A 155 -9.70 5.33 4.47
CA THR A 155 -8.55 6.03 5.09
C THR A 155 -7.43 5.04 5.39
N ARG A 156 -6.19 5.53 5.57
CA ARG A 156 -5.04 4.70 5.99
C ARG A 156 -5.37 3.80 7.18
N LYS A 157 -6.01 4.33 8.22
CA LYS A 157 -6.39 3.54 9.40
C LYS A 157 -7.36 2.42 9.03
N GLU A 158 -8.37 2.72 8.25
CA GLU A 158 -9.36 1.72 7.82
C GLU A 158 -8.73 0.64 6.94
N ARG A 159 -7.79 0.99 6.04
CA ARG A 159 -7.03 0.01 5.26
C ARG A 159 -6.22 -0.94 6.14
N GLN A 160 -5.54 -0.41 7.17
CA GLN A 160 -4.77 -1.25 8.10
C GLN A 160 -5.67 -2.15 8.95
N LEU A 161 -6.77 -1.62 9.49
CA LEU A 161 -7.74 -2.43 10.23
C LEU A 161 -8.43 -3.48 9.35
N LYS A 162 -8.66 -3.17 8.07
CA LYS A 162 -9.22 -4.11 7.11
C LYS A 162 -8.26 -5.24 6.77
N LYS A 163 -6.98 -4.93 6.56
CA LYS A 163 -5.92 -5.95 6.44
C LYS A 163 -5.87 -6.84 7.69
N LEU A 164 -5.94 -6.25 8.89
CA LEU A 164 -5.96 -6.99 10.14
C LEU A 164 -7.17 -7.92 10.27
N LEU A 165 -8.36 -7.43 9.90
CA LEU A 165 -9.58 -8.26 9.85
C LEU A 165 -9.43 -9.41 8.84
N PHE A 166 -8.83 -9.15 7.68
CA PHE A 166 -8.57 -10.18 6.68
C PHE A 166 -7.57 -11.23 7.17
N MET A 167 -6.54 -10.84 7.92
CA MET A 167 -5.64 -11.80 8.58
C MET A 167 -6.39 -12.67 9.59
N ALA A 168 -7.27 -12.09 10.42
CA ALA A 168 -8.08 -12.85 11.37
C ALA A 168 -9.05 -13.82 10.67
N LEU A 169 -9.66 -13.39 9.56
CA LEU A 169 -10.54 -14.22 8.74
C LEU A 169 -9.77 -15.36 8.06
N ASP A 170 -8.56 -15.11 7.57
CA ASP A 170 -7.71 -16.13 6.95
C ASP A 170 -7.30 -17.22 7.96
N GLN A 171 -6.98 -16.83 9.19
CA GLN A 171 -6.74 -17.79 10.28
C GLN A 171 -7.99 -18.61 10.63
N LEU A 172 -9.15 -17.96 10.68
CA LEU A 172 -10.44 -18.62 10.90
C LEU A 172 -10.77 -19.61 9.78
N HIS A 173 -10.46 -19.26 8.53
CA HIS A 173 -10.63 -20.15 7.39
C HIS A 173 -9.70 -21.37 7.49
N THR A 174 -8.44 -21.14 7.85
CA THR A 174 -7.42 -22.18 8.00
C THR A 174 -7.75 -23.15 9.14
N SER A 175 -8.41 -22.70 10.22
CA SER A 175 -8.79 -23.57 11.34
C SER A 175 -9.83 -24.63 10.97
N LYS A 176 -10.58 -24.41 9.88
CA LYS A 176 -11.70 -25.27 9.42
C LYS A 176 -12.76 -25.53 10.51
N ASN A 177 -12.83 -24.65 11.52
CA ASN A 177 -13.74 -24.81 12.64
C ASN A 177 -15.15 -24.29 12.29
N THR A 178 -16.05 -25.23 12.01
CA THR A 178 -17.43 -24.91 11.62
C THR A 178 -18.24 -24.23 12.71
N ALA A 179 -17.99 -24.54 13.99
CA ALA A 179 -18.71 -23.88 15.09
C ALA A 179 -18.28 -22.42 15.22
N GLU A 180 -16.99 -22.17 15.12
CA GLU A 180 -16.38 -20.85 15.26
C GLU A 180 -16.77 -19.91 14.12
N ILE A 181 -16.73 -20.38 12.87
CA ILE A 181 -17.13 -19.54 11.73
C ILE A 181 -18.61 -19.19 11.75
N ARG A 182 -19.47 -20.13 12.18
CA ARG A 182 -20.91 -19.87 12.37
C ARG A 182 -21.15 -18.87 13.49
N TYR A 183 -20.36 -18.92 14.57
CA TYR A 183 -20.42 -17.94 15.65
C TYR A 183 -20.08 -16.54 15.14
N TRP A 184 -18.95 -16.36 14.46
CA TRP A 184 -18.56 -15.06 13.92
C TRP A 184 -19.52 -14.53 12.87
N TYR A 185 -20.04 -15.39 11.98
CA TYR A 185 -21.05 -14.95 11.01
C TYR A 185 -22.39 -14.59 11.69
N THR A 186 -22.74 -15.25 12.80
CA THR A 186 -23.91 -14.88 13.60
C THR A 186 -23.71 -13.53 14.29
N GLU A 187 -22.53 -13.26 14.85
CA GLU A 187 -22.19 -11.94 15.40
C GLU A 187 -22.29 -10.85 14.34
N TRP A 188 -21.91 -11.17 13.09
CA TRP A 188 -22.07 -10.28 11.96
C TRP A 188 -23.52 -10.13 11.49
N LYS A 189 -24.31 -11.20 11.40
CA LYS A 189 -25.71 -11.17 10.94
C LYS A 189 -26.62 -11.97 11.87
N PRO A 190 -26.95 -11.43 13.06
CA PRO A 190 -27.75 -12.15 14.06
C PRO A 190 -29.14 -12.53 13.53
N GLU A 191 -29.70 -11.72 12.62
CA GLU A 191 -30.98 -11.97 11.96
C GLU A 191 -31.00 -13.26 11.11
N LYS A 192 -29.83 -13.79 10.72
CA LYS A 192 -29.69 -15.02 9.92
C LYS A 192 -29.35 -16.26 10.75
N TYR A 193 -29.33 -16.19 12.08
CA TYR A 193 -28.87 -17.27 12.96
C TYR A 193 -29.42 -18.66 12.61
N SER A 194 -30.75 -18.79 12.42
CA SER A 194 -31.41 -20.06 12.12
C SER A 194 -30.94 -20.69 10.81
N ILE A 195 -30.55 -19.86 9.84
CA ILE A 195 -30.05 -20.27 8.52
C ILE A 195 -28.56 -20.64 8.64
N ILE A 196 -27.76 -19.79 9.30
CA ILE A 196 -26.31 -19.98 9.48
C ILE A 196 -26.00 -21.33 10.14
N ARG A 197 -26.77 -21.71 11.16
CA ARG A 197 -26.57 -22.96 11.91
C ARG A 197 -26.68 -24.22 11.04
N ARG A 198 -27.39 -24.16 9.92
CA ARG A 198 -27.63 -25.30 9.02
C ARG A 198 -26.65 -25.38 7.84
N LYS A 199 -25.85 -24.34 7.60
CA LYS A 199 -24.92 -24.27 6.46
C LYS A 199 -23.62 -24.98 6.73
N SER A 200 -23.00 -25.52 5.69
CA SER A 200 -21.65 -26.08 5.74
C SER A 200 -20.61 -24.99 6.02
N PHE A 201 -19.38 -25.40 6.37
CA PHE A 201 -18.28 -24.47 6.60
C PHE A 201 -18.04 -23.55 5.40
N GLU A 202 -17.91 -24.12 4.20
CA GLU A 202 -17.59 -23.37 2.97
C GLU A 202 -18.70 -22.37 2.60
N GLU A 203 -19.97 -22.76 2.74
CA GLU A 203 -21.09 -21.85 2.47
C GLU A 203 -21.10 -20.66 3.46
N VAL A 204 -20.82 -20.92 4.75
CA VAL A 204 -20.73 -19.85 5.75
C VAL A 204 -19.54 -18.95 5.47
N TRP A 205 -18.39 -19.53 5.12
CA TRP A 205 -17.18 -18.79 4.79
C TRP A 205 -17.38 -17.86 3.60
N GLN A 206 -17.87 -18.39 2.48
CA GLN A 206 -18.09 -17.60 1.27
C GLN A 206 -19.05 -16.44 1.55
N GLU A 207 -20.20 -16.69 2.18
CA GLU A 207 -21.15 -15.62 2.49
C GLU A 207 -20.60 -14.59 3.49
N PHE A 208 -19.89 -15.06 4.51
CA PHE A 208 -19.32 -14.17 5.51
C PHE A 208 -18.25 -13.27 4.92
N PHE A 209 -17.33 -13.83 4.14
CA PHE A 209 -16.27 -13.06 3.49
C PHE A 209 -16.83 -12.09 2.45
N GLU A 210 -17.79 -12.51 1.63
CA GLU A 210 -18.46 -11.63 0.65
C GLU A 210 -19.19 -10.44 1.30
N ASP A 211 -19.75 -10.66 2.49
CA ASP A 211 -20.40 -9.59 3.26
C ASP A 211 -19.39 -8.63 3.89
N VAL A 212 -18.31 -9.16 4.49
CA VAL A 212 -17.32 -8.39 5.26
C VAL A 212 -16.32 -7.65 4.36
N LYS A 213 -16.03 -8.16 3.15
CA LYS A 213 -15.05 -7.52 2.27
C LYS A 213 -15.50 -6.15 1.73
N LYS A 214 -16.79 -5.80 1.85
CA LYS A 214 -17.39 -4.61 1.25
C LYS A 214 -17.27 -3.37 2.15
N GLY A 215 -16.51 -2.37 1.67
CA GLY A 215 -16.34 -1.10 2.37
C GLY A 215 -15.67 -1.25 3.73
N TRP A 216 -15.93 -0.28 4.62
CA TRP A 216 -15.56 -0.32 6.03
C TRP A 216 -16.60 0.46 6.84
N SER A 217 -16.88 0.00 8.05
CA SER A 217 -17.88 0.65 8.93
C SER A 217 -17.58 0.34 10.38
N LYS A 218 -18.27 1.01 11.31
CA LYS A 218 -18.15 0.75 12.75
C LYS A 218 -18.42 -0.72 13.12
N LYS A 219 -19.27 -1.40 12.35
CA LYS A 219 -19.54 -2.83 12.53
C LYS A 219 -18.30 -3.68 12.22
N HIS A 220 -17.55 -3.32 11.17
CA HIS A 220 -16.28 -3.98 10.85
C HIS A 220 -15.24 -3.75 11.94
N GLU A 221 -15.15 -2.53 12.47
CA GLU A 221 -14.24 -2.20 13.56
C GLU A 221 -14.55 -3.02 14.82
N GLN A 222 -15.82 -3.13 15.21
CA GLN A 222 -16.27 -3.95 16.34
C GLN A 222 -16.00 -5.44 16.13
N LEU A 223 -16.25 -5.95 14.92
CA LEU A 223 -15.96 -7.34 14.57
C LEU A 223 -14.45 -7.61 14.68
N CYS A 224 -13.63 -6.74 14.07
CA CYS A 224 -12.17 -6.83 14.12
C CYS A 224 -11.66 -6.83 15.56
N GLU A 225 -12.07 -5.86 16.39
CA GLU A 225 -11.69 -5.79 17.81
C GLU A 225 -11.99 -7.08 18.58
N ARG A 226 -13.15 -7.69 18.33
CA ARG A 226 -13.54 -8.94 19.00
C ARG A 226 -12.75 -10.13 18.49
N MET A 227 -12.49 -10.21 17.18
CA MET A 227 -11.78 -11.34 16.56
C MET A 227 -10.30 -11.38 16.94
N VAL A 228 -9.66 -10.21 17.07
CA VAL A 228 -8.24 -10.14 17.42
C VAL A 228 -7.97 -10.42 18.90
N LYS A 229 -8.99 -10.28 19.77
CA LYS A 229 -8.85 -10.53 21.21
C LYS A 229 -8.41 -11.97 21.49
N GLY A 230 -7.43 -12.12 22.37
CA GLY A 230 -6.81 -13.40 22.72
C GLY A 230 -5.71 -13.84 21.76
N GLN A 231 -5.38 -13.05 20.73
CA GLN A 231 -4.30 -13.33 19.79
C GLN A 231 -3.18 -12.29 19.91
N PRO A 232 -2.08 -12.58 20.63
CA PRO A 232 -1.09 -11.57 21.01
C PRO A 232 -0.53 -10.73 19.85
N LEU A 233 -0.31 -11.36 18.69
CA LEU A 233 0.18 -10.66 17.50
C LEU A 233 -0.86 -9.69 16.92
N LEU A 234 -2.11 -10.13 16.79
CA LEU A 234 -3.17 -9.31 16.20
C LEU A 234 -3.62 -8.20 17.15
N GLU A 235 -3.62 -8.45 18.46
CA GLU A 235 -3.86 -7.41 19.48
C GLU A 235 -2.82 -6.31 19.40
N LYS A 236 -1.54 -6.66 19.27
CA LYS A 236 -0.48 -5.66 19.10
C LYS A 236 -0.67 -4.81 17.85
N LEU A 237 -1.05 -5.41 16.73
CA LEU A 237 -1.35 -4.69 15.48
C LEU A 237 -2.57 -3.76 15.63
N TRP A 238 -3.62 -4.23 16.32
CA TRP A 238 -4.78 -3.44 16.66
C TRP A 238 -4.40 -2.23 17.52
N GLU A 239 -3.61 -2.43 18.57
CA GLU A 239 -3.16 -1.38 19.49
C GLU A 239 -2.31 -0.32 18.79
N LEU A 240 -1.45 -0.69 17.84
CA LEU A 240 -0.68 0.27 17.04
C LEU A 240 -1.60 1.21 16.24
N GLU A 241 -2.66 0.67 15.64
CA GLU A 241 -3.63 1.45 14.87
C GLU A 241 -4.58 2.29 15.75
N GLN A 242 -4.86 1.85 16.99
CA GLN A 242 -5.65 2.63 17.95
C GLN A 242 -4.81 3.69 18.68
N GLY A 243 -3.55 3.37 19.00
CA GLY A 243 -2.56 4.21 19.70
C GLY A 243 -2.05 5.39 18.87
N SER A 244 -2.33 5.41 17.56
CA SER A 244 -2.17 6.59 16.70
C SER A 244 -3.08 7.77 17.10
N LYS A 245 -3.92 7.63 18.16
CA LYS A 245 -4.72 8.70 18.77
C LYS A 245 -4.00 9.54 19.84
N VAL A 246 -2.70 9.39 20.06
CA VAL A 246 -2.01 10.08 21.17
C VAL A 246 -1.23 11.31 20.69
N ASN A 247 -1.80 12.49 21.01
CA ASN A 247 -1.29 13.87 21.07
C ASN A 247 -1.09 14.66 19.75
#